data_AF-A0AAV3X9F3-F1
#
_entry.id   AF-A0AAV3X9F3-F1
#
_cell.length_a   1.000
_cell.length_b   1.000
_cell.length_c   1.000
_cell.angle_alpha   90.00
_cell.angle_beta   90.00
_cell.angle_gamma   90.00
#
_symmetry.space_group_name_H-M   'P 1'
#
loop_
_entity.id
_entity.type
_entity.pdbx_description
1 polymer ?
#
loop_
_entity_poly.entity_id
_entity_poly.type
_entity_poly.pdbx_seq_one_letter_code
_entity_poly.pdbx_strand_id
1 'polypeptide(L)' 'METQTRAAMSLCKNLDMTKETTMHVVIPTDLKKEFKSTCVLEGVNMSQVVCELIQDWLSQRKAKTDESNKSSKS' A
#
# COMPACT_ATOMS: atom_id res chain seq x y z
N MET A 1 16.29 -24.59 -22.44
CA MET A 1 15.39 -23.44 -22.21
C MET A 1 15.01 -23.47 -20.75
N GLU A 2 15.79 -22.79 -19.92
CA GLU A 2 15.63 -22.78 -18.47
C GLU A 2 14.71 -21.62 -18.10
N THR A 3 13.46 -21.93 -17.75
CA THR A 3 12.49 -20.93 -17.29
C THR A 3 12.71 -20.63 -15.82
N GLN A 4 13.58 -19.65 -15.57
CA GLN A 4 13.76 -19.04 -14.25
C GLN A 4 12.69 -17.96 -14.05
N THR A 5 11.52 -18.35 -13.54
CA THR A 5 10.52 -17.37 -13.05
C THR A 5 9.84 -17.88 -11.80
N ARG A 6 10.48 -17.70 -10.64
CA ARG A 6 9.76 -17.76 -9.36
C ARG A 6 10.45 -16.98 -8.26
N ALA A 7 10.67 -15.68 -8.50
CA ALA A 7 11.08 -14.73 -7.49
C ALA A 7 10.06 -13.59 -7.41
N ALA A 8 8.86 -13.89 -6.90
CA ALA A 8 7.88 -12.88 -6.47
C ALA A 8 6.97 -13.46 -5.37
N MET A 9 7.54 -14.24 -4.45
CA MET A 9 6.80 -14.71 -3.29
C MET A 9 7.34 -14.01 -2.05
N SER A 10 6.51 -13.11 -1.52
CA SER A 10 6.36 -12.84 -0.10
C SER A 10 7.31 -11.83 0.55
N LEU A 11 7.13 -10.55 0.24
CA LEU A 11 7.61 -9.45 1.08
C LEU A 11 6.81 -9.27 2.39
N CYS A 12 5.73 -10.04 2.61
CA CYS A 12 4.89 -9.90 3.81
C CYS A 12 5.23 -10.86 4.96
N LYS A 13 6.34 -11.63 4.90
CA LYS A 13 6.63 -12.65 5.93
C LYS A 13 7.31 -12.13 7.20
N ASN A 14 7.62 -10.84 7.30
CA ASN A 14 8.20 -10.27 8.52
C ASN A 14 7.45 -9.01 8.96
N LEU A 15 6.13 -9.11 9.13
CA LEU A 15 5.43 -8.24 10.07
C LEU A 15 5.33 -9.02 11.38
N ASP A 16 6.24 -8.73 12.30
CA ASP A 16 6.07 -9.02 13.72
C ASP A 16 4.61 -8.79 14.12
N MET A 17 3.93 -9.86 14.54
CA MET A 17 2.76 -10.00 15.43
C MET A 17 1.99 -8.75 15.94
N THR A 18 1.77 -7.72 15.13
CA THR A 18 1.17 -6.44 15.52
C THR A 18 -0.34 -6.47 15.31
N LYS A 19 -1.07 -6.22 16.42
CA LYS A 19 -2.52 -6.01 16.53
C LYS A 19 -3.19 -5.59 15.21
N GLU A 20 -3.84 -6.55 14.55
CA GLU A 20 -4.70 -6.28 13.41
C GLU A 20 -5.93 -5.47 13.88
N THR A 21 -6.33 -4.47 13.09
CA THR A 21 -7.52 -3.67 13.37
C THR A 21 -8.36 -3.52 12.11
N THR A 22 -9.68 -3.45 12.27
CA THR A 22 -10.63 -3.34 11.16
C THR A 22 -10.93 -1.88 10.87
N MET A 23 -10.79 -1.49 9.61
CA MET A 23 -11.21 -0.18 9.12
C MET A 23 -12.45 -0.32 8.22
N HIS A 24 -13.51 0.44 8.53
CA HIS A 24 -14.71 0.52 7.71
C HIS A 24 -14.69 1.80 6.88
N VAL A 25 -14.87 1.67 5.57
CA VAL A 25 -14.92 2.79 4.63
C VAL A 25 -16.14 2.67 3.71
N VAL A 26 -16.73 3.81 3.38
CA VAL A 26 -17.81 3.89 2.39
C VAL A 26 -17.21 4.35 1.07
N ILE A 27 -17.35 3.51 0.05
CA ILE A 27 -16.89 3.79 -1.32
C ILE A 27 -18.00 3.40 -2.31
N PRO A 28 -18.02 3.99 -3.51
CA PRO A 28 -18.94 3.57 -4.56
C PRO A 28 -18.80 2.08 -4.87
N THR A 29 -19.92 1.40 -5.07
CA THR A 29 -19.96 -0.04 -5.32
C THR A 29 -19.13 -0.43 -6.54
N ASP A 30 -19.19 0.36 -7.60
CA ASP A 30 -18.48 0.04 -8.84
C ASP A 30 -16.97 0.21 -8.69
N LEU A 31 -16.53 1.20 -7.91
CA LEU A 31 -15.12 1.36 -7.54
C LEU A 31 -14.62 0.15 -6.74
N LYS A 32 -15.41 -0.35 -5.77
CA LYS A 32 -15.05 -1.55 -5.01
C LYS A 32 -14.92 -2.79 -5.91
N LYS A 33 -15.83 -2.94 -6.88
CA LYS A 33 -15.81 -4.05 -7.83
C LYS A 33 -14.57 -4.00 -8.71
N GLU A 34 -14.29 -2.86 -9.31
CA GLU A 34 -13.11 -2.66 -10.16
C GLU A 34 -11.83 -2.94 -9.38
N PHE A 35 -11.68 -2.32 -8.19
CA PHE A 35 -10.53 -2.55 -7.33
C PHE A 35 -10.35 -4.02 -6.97
N LYS A 36 -11.43 -4.72 -6.61
CA LYS A 36 -11.38 -6.16 -6.32
C LYS A 36 -10.95 -6.97 -7.54
N SER A 37 -11.54 -6.70 -8.71
CA SER A 37 -11.20 -7.41 -9.95
C SER A 37 -9.72 -7.25 -10.29
N THR A 38 -9.18 -6.03 -10.19
CA THR A 38 -7.76 -5.77 -10.42
C THR A 38 -6.87 -6.51 -9.42
N CYS A 39 -7.20 -6.48 -8.12
CA CYS A 39 -6.44 -7.24 -7.12
C CYS A 39 -6.40 -8.75 -7.42
N VAL A 40 -7.52 -9.31 -7.89
CA VAL A 40 -7.59 -10.73 -8.29
C VAL A 40 -6.73 -11.02 -9.51
N LEU A 41 -6.75 -10.15 -10.53
CA LEU A 41 -5.94 -10.30 -11.75
C LEU A 41 -4.44 -10.24 -11.44
N GLU A 42 -4.04 -9.35 -10.53
CA GLU A 42 -2.66 -9.17 -10.10
C GLU A 42 -2.21 -10.20 -9.03
N GLY A 43 -3.13 -11.05 -8.54
CA GLY A 43 -2.82 -12.05 -7.52
C GLY A 43 -2.48 -11.47 -6.14
N VAL A 44 -2.98 -10.28 -5.81
CA VAL A 44 -2.71 -9.57 -4.55
C VAL A 44 -3.95 -9.45 -3.67
N ASN A 45 -3.73 -9.29 -2.36
CA ASN A 45 -4.82 -9.08 -1.40
C ASN A 45 -5.24 -7.61 -1.36
N MET A 46 -6.54 -7.34 -1.29
CA MET A 46 -7.07 -5.97 -1.14
C MET A 46 -6.46 -5.23 0.06
N SER A 47 -6.28 -5.92 1.19
CA SER A 47 -5.69 -5.32 2.40
C SER A 47 -4.25 -4.88 2.18
N GLN A 48 -3.46 -5.66 1.44
CA GLN A 48 -2.08 -5.31 1.10
C GLN A 48 -2.04 -4.02 0.28
N VAL A 49 -2.83 -3.95 -0.80
CA VAL A 49 -2.87 -2.77 -1.67
C VAL A 49 -3.36 -1.53 -0.92
N VAL A 50 -4.39 -1.66 -0.07
CA VAL A 50 -4.86 -0.54 0.76
C VAL A 50 -3.78 -0.07 1.74
N CYS A 51 -3.05 -0.98 2.39
CA CYS A 51 -1.94 -0.63 3.27
C CYS A 51 -0.83 0.12 2.53
N GLU A 52 -0.45 -0.35 1.34
CA GLU A 52 0.56 0.32 0.49
C GLU A 52 0.11 1.73 0.10
N LEU A 53 -1.14 1.90 -0.34
CA LEU A 53 -1.70 3.21 -0.67
C LEU A 53 -1.73 4.16 0.53
N ILE A 54 -2.07 3.66 1.72
CA ILE A 54 -2.06 4.47 2.96
C ILE A 54 -0.63 4.89 3.31
N GLN A 55 0.34 3.99 3.22
CA GLN A 55 1.74 4.27 3.53
C GLN A 55 2.34 5.30 2.55
N ASP A 56 2.05 5.17 1.26
CA ASP A 56 2.49 6.12 0.25
C ASP A 56 1.86 7.51 0.48
N TRP A 57 0.56 7.56 0.72
CA TRP A 57 -0.16 8.79 1.05
C TRP A 57 0.41 9.49 2.30
N LEU A 58 0.81 8.74 3.33
CA LEU A 58 1.44 9.28 4.54
C LEU A 58 2.86 9.80 4.27
N SER A 59 3.65 9.04 3.51
CA SER A 59 5.03 9.41 3.18
C SER A 59 5.10 10.72 2.40
N GLN A 60 4.21 10.90 1.41
CA GLN A 60 4.09 12.15 0.65
C GLN A 60 3.79 13.37 1.53
N ARG A 61 3.12 13.20 2.68
CA ARG A 61 2.79 14.30 3.59
C ARG A 61 3.92 14.63 4.55
N LYS A 62 4.63 13.62 5.04
CA LYS A 62 5.83 13.84 5.85
C LYS A 62 6.87 14.66 5.07
N ALA A 63 7.07 14.32 3.79
CA ALA A 63 7.97 15.07 2.90
C ALA A 63 7.57 16.55 2.72
N LYS A 64 6.27 16.86 2.68
CA LYS A 64 5.79 18.25 2.56
C LYS A 64 6.01 19.09 3.82
N THR A 65 6.02 18.46 4.99
CA THR A 65 6.22 19.17 6.27
C THR A 65 7.69 19.54 6.48
N ASP A 66 8.64 18.74 5.95
CA ASP A 66 10.07 18.97 6.12
C ASP A 66 10.59 20.17 5.29
N GLU A 67 10.00 20.39 4.11
CA GLU A 67 10.34 21.51 3.22
C GLU A 67 9.93 22.89 3.77
N SER A 68 9.00 22.95 4.74
CA SER A 68 8.64 24.21 5.41
C SER A 68 9.65 24.68 6.45
N ASN A 69 10.67 23.88 6.80
CA ASN A 69 11.66 24.25 7.83
C ASN A 69 13.03 24.68 7.28
N LYS A 70 13.17 24.83 5.95
CA LYS A 70 14.46 25.15 5.31
C LYS A 70 14.64 26.60 4.84
N SER A 71 13.65 27.48 4.99
CA SER A 71 13.73 28.87 4.50
C SER A 71 14.11 29.92 5.57
N SER A 72 14.57 29.51 6.76
CA SER A 72 14.99 30.46 7.82
C SER A 72 16.42 30.19 8.29
N LYS A 73 17.37 30.05 7.37
CA LYS A 73 18.79 30.31 7.66
C LYS A 73 19.57 30.60 6.38
N SER A 74 19.56 31.87 5.97
CA SER A 74 20.63 32.49 5.17
C SER A 74 20.75 33.93 5.62
#